data_AF-A0A8J2NLC9-F1
#
_entry.id   AF-A0A8J2NLC9-F1
#
_cell.length_a   1.000
_cell.length_b   1.000
_cell.length_c   1.000
_cell.angle_alpha   90.00
_cell.angle_beta   90.00
_cell.angle_gamma   90.00
#
_symmetry.space_group_name_H-M   'P 1'
#
loop_
_entity.id
_entity.type
_entity.pdbx_description
1 polymer ?
#
loop_
_entity_poly.entity_id
_entity_poly.type
_entity_poly.pdbx_seq_one_letter_code
_entity_poly.pdbx_strand_id
1 'polypeptide(L)'
;MDPNSVTAQEKIALKKFRANISDVLETLSEYDAHDLNLIRWIRARDFNLADAEKMLRKSLAWRLENNIEKLRVVEYSDFLLSKLVFTPCGHDKEGALSNTLLNIF
;
A
#
# COMPACT_ATOMS: atom_id res chain seq x y z
N MET A 1 9.04 0.98 6.56
CA MET A 1 9.83 1.92 5.73
C MET A 1 10.43 2.94 6.67
N ASP A 2 11.75 3.05 6.71
CA ASP A 2 12.45 4.05 7.53
C ASP A 2 12.08 5.47 7.02
N PRO A 3 11.59 6.38 7.88
CA PRO A 3 11.34 7.78 7.53
C PRO A 3 12.56 8.51 6.96
N ASN A 4 13.78 8.08 7.30
CA ASN A 4 15.03 8.62 6.76
C ASN A 4 15.41 8.06 5.38
N SER A 5 14.62 7.14 4.81
CA SER A 5 14.90 6.50 3.51
C SER A 5 14.47 7.32 2.29
N VAL A 6 13.93 8.53 2.47
CA VAL A 6 13.44 9.37 1.35
C VAL A 6 14.55 10.27 0.83
N THR A 7 14.99 10.01 -0.40
CA THR A 7 16.07 10.75 -1.07
C THR A 7 15.62 12.14 -1.53
N ALA A 8 16.57 13.04 -1.82
CA ALA A 8 16.27 14.36 -2.35
C ALA A 8 15.52 14.30 -3.70
N GLN A 9 15.89 13.35 -4.57
CA GLN A 9 15.22 13.12 -5.84
C GLN A 9 13.76 12.70 -5.64
N GLU A 10 13.48 11.84 -4.66
CA GLU A 10 12.13 11.43 -4.30
C GLU A 10 11.28 12.60 -3.79
N LYS A 11 11.85 13.51 -3.01
CA LYS A 11 11.14 14.72 -2.56
C LYS A 11 10.73 15.61 -3.74
N ILE A 12 11.61 15.77 -4.74
CA ILE A 12 11.31 16.55 -5.95
C ILE A 12 10.23 15.86 -6.78
N ALA A 13 10.36 14.56 -7.01
CA ALA A 13 9.38 13.76 -7.73
C ALA A 13 8.02 13.78 -7.04
N LEU A 14 8.00 13.65 -5.71
CA LEU A 14 6.80 13.69 -4.90
C LEU A 14 6.07 15.04 -4.99
N LYS A 15 6.80 16.16 -4.97
CA LYS A 15 6.19 17.49 -5.14
C LYS A 15 5.45 17.60 -6.48
N LYS A 16 6.07 17.13 -7.56
CA LYS A 16 5.45 17.10 -8.90
C LYS A 16 4.27 16.13 -8.93
N PHE A 17 4.44 14.94 -8.36
CA PHE A 17 3.41 13.92 -8.30
C PHE A 17 2.15 14.43 -7.60
N ARG A 18 2.29 15.05 -6.41
CA ARG A 18 1.19 15.67 -5.66
C ARG A 18 0.43 16.73 -6.47
N ALA A 19 1.13 17.50 -7.31
CA ALA A 19 0.48 18.48 -8.18
C ALA A 19 -0.39 17.78 -9.25
N ASN A 20 0.12 16.70 -9.86
CA ASN A 20 -0.62 15.96 -10.88
C ASN A 20 -1.89 15.29 -10.35
N ILE A 21 -1.85 14.80 -9.11
CA ILE A 21 -2.98 14.08 -8.48
C ILE A 21 -3.78 14.98 -7.52
N SER A 22 -3.66 16.30 -7.66
CA SER A 22 -4.30 17.27 -6.77
C SER A 22 -5.83 17.13 -6.74
N ASP A 23 -6.43 16.70 -7.85
CA ASP A 23 -7.87 16.44 -8.00
C ASP A 23 -8.39 15.29 -7.14
N VAL A 24 -7.55 14.29 -6.86
CA VAL A 24 -7.93 13.13 -6.02
C VAL A 24 -7.35 13.21 -4.62
N LEU A 25 -6.47 14.16 -4.35
CA LEU A 25 -5.69 14.20 -3.10
C LEU A 25 -6.58 14.30 -1.86
N GLU A 26 -7.66 15.07 -1.93
CA GLU A 26 -8.64 15.25 -0.84
C GLU A 26 -9.53 14.02 -0.62
N THR A 27 -9.62 13.14 -1.62
CA THR A 27 -10.41 11.89 -1.52
C THR A 27 -9.59 10.75 -0.91
N LEU A 28 -8.28 10.92 -0.78
CA LEU A 28 -7.40 9.92 -0.19
C LEU A 28 -7.56 9.90 1.32
N SER A 29 -7.46 8.71 1.91
CA SER A 29 -7.27 8.58 3.35
C SER A 29 -5.96 9.26 3.80
N GLU A 30 -5.88 9.68 5.07
CA GLU A 30 -4.66 10.25 5.64
C GLU A 30 -3.44 9.32 5.43
N TYR A 31 -3.68 8.01 5.56
CA TYR A 31 -2.66 6.99 5.29
C TYR A 31 -2.21 7.01 3.83
N ASP A 32 -3.13 6.94 2.87
CA ASP A 32 -2.78 6.93 1.44
C ASP A 32 -2.11 8.24 0.99
N ALA A 33 -2.53 9.38 1.56
CA ALA A 33 -1.97 10.69 1.27
C ALA A 33 -0.58 10.92 1.91
N HIS A 34 -0.11 10.05 2.79
CA HIS A 34 1.20 10.16 3.43
C HIS A 34 2.34 10.01 2.41
N ASP A 35 3.41 10.82 2.56
CA ASP A 35 4.53 10.90 1.61
C ASP A 35 5.11 9.53 1.24
N LEU A 36 5.36 8.69 2.24
CA LEU A 36 5.90 7.34 2.03
C LEU A 36 4.97 6.47 1.16
N ASN A 37 3.65 6.61 1.28
CA ASN A 37 2.70 5.85 0.48
C ASN A 37 2.62 6.37 -0.96
N LEU A 38 2.70 7.68 -1.16
CA LEU A 38 2.80 8.26 -2.49
C LEU A 38 4.11 7.86 -3.20
N ILE A 39 5.23 7.85 -2.47
CA ILE A 39 6.54 7.43 -2.99
C ILE A 39 6.53 5.96 -3.44
N ARG A 40 5.73 5.08 -2.83
CA ARG A 40 5.63 3.67 -3.27
C ARG A 40 5.16 3.56 -4.72
N TRP A 41 4.23 4.40 -5.15
CA TRP A 41 3.77 4.43 -6.55
C TRP A 41 4.86 4.93 -7.50
N ILE A 42 5.62 5.94 -7.07
CA ILE A 42 6.74 6.52 -7.83
C ILE A 42 7.86 5.49 -8.00
N ARG A 43 8.25 4.79 -6.92
CA ARG A 43 9.26 3.73 -6.93
C ARG A 43 8.84 2.55 -7.81
N ALA A 44 7.57 2.14 -7.74
CA ALA A 44 7.05 1.02 -8.53
C ALA A 44 7.07 1.27 -10.05
N ARG A 45 7.33 2.50 -10.49
CA ARG A 45 7.39 2.91 -11.90
C ARG A 45 8.68 3.64 -12.25
N ASP A 46 9.77 3.37 -11.52
CA ASP A 46 11.10 3.91 -11.81
C ASP A 46 11.10 5.44 -12.00
N PHE A 47 10.34 6.16 -11.16
CA PHE A 47 10.17 7.62 -11.21
C PHE A 47 9.44 8.17 -12.45
N ASN A 48 8.82 7.33 -13.28
CA ASN A 48 7.89 7.76 -14.32
C ASN A 48 6.56 8.20 -13.68
N LEU A 49 6.38 9.52 -13.57
CA LEU A 49 5.23 10.11 -12.88
C LEU A 49 3.90 9.82 -13.59
N ALA A 50 3.88 9.75 -14.92
CA ALA A 50 2.66 9.48 -15.68
C ALA A 50 2.18 8.04 -15.44
N ASP A 51 3.10 7.07 -15.45
CA ASP A 51 2.76 5.67 -15.18
C ASP A 51 2.41 5.44 -13.71
N ALA A 52 3.09 6.13 -12.78
CA ALA A 52 2.77 6.09 -11.36
C ALA A 52 1.35 6.63 -11.09
N GLU A 53 0.98 7.72 -11.73
CA GLU A 53 -0.35 8.32 -11.61
C GLU A 53 -1.42 7.38 -12.17
N LYS A 54 -1.18 6.82 -13.37
CA LYS A 54 -2.07 5.83 -13.98
C LYS A 54 -2.26 4.62 -13.07
N MET A 55 -1.20 4.15 -12.40
CA MET A 55 -1.28 3.04 -11.46
C MET A 55 -2.10 3.39 -10.21
N LEU A 56 -1.88 4.57 -9.62
CA LEU A 56 -2.65 5.05 -8.47
C LEU A 56 -4.14 5.14 -8.82
N ARG A 57 -4.50 5.83 -9.92
CA ARG A 57 -5.89 5.99 -10.34
C ARG A 57 -6.57 4.65 -10.61
N LYS A 58 -5.86 3.70 -11.24
CA LYS A 58 -6.36 2.34 -11.44
C LYS A 58 -6.60 1.62 -10.10
N SER A 59 -5.70 1.79 -9.13
CA SER A 59 -5.88 1.23 -7.78
C SER A 59 -7.10 1.83 -7.08
N LEU A 60 -7.31 3.15 -7.17
CA LEU A 60 -8.48 3.82 -6.56
C LEU A 60 -9.79 3.32 -7.18
N ALA A 61 -9.86 3.22 -8.51
CA ALA A 61 -11.02 2.66 -9.21
C ALA A 61 -11.31 1.22 -8.76
N TRP A 62 -10.28 0.37 -8.70
CA TRP A 62 -10.44 -1.01 -8.23
C TRP A 62 -10.95 -1.09 -6.78
N ARG A 63 -10.43 -0.22 -5.88
CA ARG A 63 -10.88 -0.18 -4.48
C ARG A 63 -12.37 0.18 -4.37
N LEU A 64 -12.83 1.14 -5.18
CA LEU A 64 -14.23 1.54 -5.24
C LEU A 64 -15.11 0.41 -5.76
N GLU A 65 -14.73 -0.21 -6.88
CA GLU A 65 -15.44 -1.34 -7.50
C GLU A 65 -15.58 -2.53 -6.55
N ASN A 66 -14.56 -2.78 -5.72
CA ASN A 66 -14.51 -3.93 -4.81
C ASN A 66 -14.96 -3.59 -3.38
N ASN A 67 -15.50 -2.39 -3.14
CA ASN A 67 -15.96 -1.93 -1.82
C ASN A 67 -14.90 -2.12 -0.72
N ILE A 68 -13.63 -1.88 -1.02
CA ILE A 68 -12.52 -2.12 -0.07
C ILE A 68 -12.66 -1.27 1.19
N GLU A 69 -13.25 -0.06 1.10
CA GLU A 69 -13.52 0.79 2.27
C GLU A 69 -14.51 0.16 3.25
N LYS A 70 -15.39 -0.74 2.77
CA LYS A 70 -16.36 -1.45 3.60
C LYS A 70 -15.83 -2.79 4.10
N LEU A 71 -14.59 -3.14 3.76
CA LEU A 71 -13.95 -4.36 4.23
C LEU A 71 -13.71 -4.24 5.74
N ARG A 72 -14.68 -4.71 6.52
CA ARG A 72 -14.53 -4.87 7.97
C ARG A 72 -13.55 -6.01 8.24
N VAL A 73 -13.09 -6.13 9.48
CA VAL A 73 -12.50 -7.39 9.95
C VAL A 73 -13.54 -8.48 9.67
N VAL A 74 -13.33 -9.23 8.58
CA VAL A 74 -14.21 -10.32 8.20
C VAL A 74 -13.87 -11.45 9.15
N GLU A 75 -14.83 -11.87 9.97
CA GLU A 75 -14.74 -13.17 10.62
C GLU A 75 -14.76 -14.22 9.51
N TYR A 76 -13.57 -14.70 9.15
CA TYR A 76 -13.45 -15.81 8.23
C TYR A 76 -14.15 -17.01 8.85
N SER A 77 -14.93 -17.75 8.05
CA SER A 77 -15.52 -19.00 8.51
C SER A 77 -14.43 -19.94 9.04
N ASP A 78 -14.73 -20.71 10.09
CA ASP A 78 -13.81 -21.70 10.66
C ASP A 78 -13.24 -22.66 9.60
N PHE A 79 -14.01 -22.97 8.55
CA PHE A 79 -13.53 -23.75 7.41
C PHE A 79 -12.36 -23.06 6.69
N LEU A 80 -12.49 -21.79 6.33
CA LEU A 80 -11.42 -21.03 5.68
C LEU A 80 -10.20 -20.88 6.60
N LEU A 81 -10.42 -20.60 7.89
CA LEU A 81 -9.34 -20.53 8.88
C LEU A 81 -8.60 -21.86 9.01
N SER A 82 -9.32 -22.99 9.01
CA SER A 82 -8.73 -24.34 9.10
C SER A 82 -7.90 -24.74 7.87
N LYS A 83 -8.08 -24.05 6.74
CA LYS A 83 -7.34 -24.26 5.49
C LYS A 83 -6.29 -23.18 5.23
N LEU A 84 -6.28 -22.12 6.02
CA LEU A 84 -5.31 -21.05 5.90
C LEU A 84 -3.98 -21.53 6.49
N VAL A 85 -3.08 -22.04 5.64
CA VAL A 85 -1.72 -22.46 6.04
C VAL A 85 -0.81 -21.26 6.32
N PHE A 86 -1.31 -20.06 6.04
CA PHE A 86 -0.54 -18.83 6.01
C PHE A 86 -1.15 -17.79 6.96
N THR A 87 -0.42 -17.46 8.02
CA THR A 87 -0.84 -16.46 9.01
C THR A 87 0.30 -15.48 9.28
N PRO A 88 0.07 -14.16 9.31
CA PRO A 88 1.10 -13.20 9.72
C PRO A 88 1.54 -13.53 11.16
N CYS A 89 2.81 -13.90 11.37
CA CYS A 89 3.33 -14.12 12.70
C CYS A 89 4.83 -13.78 12.81
N GLY A 90 5.19 -13.08 13.89
CA GLY A 90 6.54 -12.58 14.13
C GLY A 90 6.89 -11.32 13.34
N HIS A 91 8.10 -10.82 13.59
CA HIS A 91 8.69 -9.69 12.88
C HIS A 91 10.13 -10.05 12.49
N ASP A 92 10.62 -9.50 11.39
CA ASP A 92 12.05 -9.58 11.07
C ASP A 92 12.88 -8.65 11.99
N LYS A 93 14.20 -8.62 11.75
CA LYS A 93 15.13 -7.80 12.54
C LYS A 93 14.90 -6.29 12.38
N GLU A 94 14.16 -5.88 11.35
CA GLU A 94 13.84 -4.49 11.02
C GLU A 94 12.40 -4.13 11.42
N GLY A 95 11.69 -5.07 12.05
CA GLY A 95 10.33 -4.88 12.55
C GLY A 95 9.23 -5.02 11.49
N ALA A 96 9.54 -5.51 10.27
CA ALA A 96 8.50 -5.81 9.29
C ALA A 96 7.79 -7.12 9.65
N LEU A 97 6.48 -7.17 9.43
CA LEU A 97 5.67 -8.36 9.69
C LEU A 97 6.20 -9.53 8.86
N SER A 98 6.52 -10.62 9.56
CA SER A 98 6.94 -11.85 8.90
C SER A 98 5.71 -12.66 8.53
N ASN A 99 5.80 -13.21 7.33
CA ASN A 99 4.76 -13.97 6.70
C ASN A 99 5.26 -15.42 6.63
N THR A 100 4.82 -16.27 7.56
CA THR A 100 5.28 -17.66 7.69
C THR A 100 4.16 -18.66 7.44
N LEU A 101 4.56 -19.78 6.82
CA LEU A 101 3.75 -20.99 6.79
C LEU A 101 3.77 -21.56 8.21
N LEU A 102 2.61 -21.74 8.83
CA LEU A 102 2.52 -22.61 10.00
C LEU A 102 2.79 -24.04 9.49
N ASN A 103 3.93 -24.59 9.87
CA ASN A 103 4.18 -26.03 9.72
C ASN A 103 3.13 -26.76 10.56
N ILE A 104 2.08 -27.22 9.89
CA ILE A 104 1.14 -28.18 10.46
C ILE A 104 1.90 -29.52 10.50
N PHE A 105 2.42 -29.88 11.67
CA PHE A 105 2.66 -31.27 12.05
C PHE A 105 1.44 -31.75 12.84
#